data_AF-A0A819RL01-F1
#
_entry.id   AF-A0A819RL01-F1
#
_cell.length_a   1.000
_cell.length_b   1.000
_cell.length_c   1.000
_cell.angle_alpha   90.00
_cell.angle_beta   90.00
_cell.angle_gamma   90.00
#
_symmetry.space_group_name_H-M   'P 1'
#
loop_
_entity.id
_entity.type
_entity.pdbx_description
1 polymer ?
#
loop_
_entity_poly.entity_id
_entity_poly.type
_entity_poly.pdbx_seq_one_letter_code
_entity_poly.pdbx_strand_id
1 'polypeptide(L)'
;MNAPSVTVWAAIWSGGIIGPFFFSDTVTAESYREKLNDEIVPTIESRMNLEEIFYIHDGTPAHYAKSVRHFLHETFLDQGIGRRGPIDWPAR
;
A
#
# COMPACT_ATOMS: atom_id res chain seq x y z
N MET A 1 -0.70 -29.94 -2.61
CA MET A 1 -1.82 -28.99 -2.76
C MET A 1 -1.67 -27.94 -1.68
N ASN A 2 -1.70 -26.65 -2.04
CA ASN A 2 -1.74 -25.58 -1.05
C ASN A 2 -3.13 -25.55 -0.42
N ALA A 3 -3.22 -25.37 0.90
CA ALA A 3 -4.50 -25.12 1.57
C ALA A 3 -5.11 -23.81 1.03
N PRO A 4 -6.45 -23.65 1.03
CA PRO A 4 -7.06 -22.38 0.68
C PRO A 4 -6.52 -21.27 1.58
N SER A 5 -6.07 -20.18 0.97
CA SER A 5 -5.50 -19.01 1.65
C SER A 5 -6.20 -17.75 1.16
N VAL A 6 -6.32 -16.75 2.03
CA VAL A 6 -6.82 -15.41 1.68
C VAL A 6 -5.69 -14.40 1.85
N THR A 7 -5.60 -13.44 0.93
CA THR A 7 -4.67 -12.32 1.05
C THR A 7 -5.41 -11.12 1.61
N VAL A 8 -4.78 -10.46 2.58
CA VAL A 8 -5.33 -9.29 3.28
C VAL A 8 -4.32 -8.16 3.21
N TRP A 9 -4.81 -6.95 2.90
CA TRP A 9 -4.09 -5.72 3.15
C TRP A 9 -4.61 -5.07 4.43
N ALA A 10 -3.68 -4.65 5.29
CA ALA A 10 -3.96 -3.84 6.46
C ALA A 10 -2.77 -2.93 6.73
N ALA A 11 -3.04 -1.78 7.34
CA ALA A 11 -2.01 -0.86 7.80
C ALA A 11 -2.25 -0.48 9.27
N ILE A 12 -1.19 -0.02 9.92
CA ILE A 12 -1.21 0.46 11.31
C ILE A 12 -0.66 1.87 11.31
N TRP A 13 -1.29 2.74 12.08
CA TRP A 13 -0.80 4.08 12.38
C TRP A 13 -1.10 4.43 13.85
N SER A 14 -0.70 5.62 14.31
CA SER A 14 -0.88 6.04 15.70
C SER A 14 -2.34 6.05 16.17
N GLY A 15 -3.30 6.27 15.25
CA GLY A 15 -4.73 6.22 15.52
C GLY A 15 -5.39 4.83 15.38
N GLY A 16 -4.61 3.77 15.13
CA GLY A 16 -5.10 2.39 15.12
C GLY A 16 -4.89 1.65 13.79
N ILE A 17 -5.80 0.73 13.46
CA ILE A 17 -5.71 -0.14 12.29
C ILE A 17 -6.56 0.43 11.13
N ILE A 18 -6.03 0.31 9.90
CA ILE A 18 -6.72 0.58 8.64
C ILE A 18 -6.89 -0.74 7.89
N GLY A 19 -8.10 -1.00 7.41
CA GLY A 19 -8.52 -2.32 6.92
C GLY A 19 -9.22 -3.16 7.99
N PRO A 20 -9.29 -4.49 7.84
CA PRO A 20 -8.69 -5.30 6.77
C PRO A 20 -9.40 -5.15 5.42
N PHE A 21 -8.64 -5.18 4.32
CA PHE A 21 -9.14 -5.27 2.95
C PHE A 21 -8.76 -6.62 2.37
N PHE A 22 -9.75 -7.37 1.89
CA PHE A 22 -9.56 -8.73 1.40
C PHE A 22 -9.43 -8.74 -0.12
N PHE A 23 -8.54 -9.60 -0.63
CA PHE A 23 -8.50 -9.96 -2.04
C PHE A 23 -9.23 -11.28 -2.25
N SER A 24 -10.17 -11.30 -3.20
CA SER A 24 -10.90 -12.51 -3.59
C SER A 24 -10.04 -13.51 -4.36
N ASP A 25 -9.02 -13.00 -5.06
CA ASP A 25 -8.20 -13.75 -6.00
C ASP A 25 -6.71 -13.47 -5.80
N THR A 26 -5.89 -14.04 -6.69
CA THR A 26 -4.44 -13.80 -6.69
C THR A 26 -4.14 -12.32 -6.87
N VAL A 27 -3.35 -11.74 -5.97
CA VAL A 27 -2.96 -10.33 -6.04
C VAL A 27 -2.01 -10.10 -7.21
N THR A 28 -2.53 -9.43 -8.24
CA THR A 28 -1.75 -8.87 -9.34
C THR A 28 -1.44 -7.40 -9.08
N ALA A 29 -0.51 -6.83 -9.83
CA ALA A 29 -0.23 -5.39 -9.78
C ALA A 29 -1.47 -4.54 -10.11
N GLU A 30 -2.31 -5.00 -11.02
CA GLU A 30 -3.56 -4.33 -11.44
C GLU A 30 -4.59 -4.36 -10.32
N SER A 31 -4.95 -5.55 -9.82
CA SER A 31 -5.90 -5.70 -8.72
C SER A 31 -5.44 -4.98 -7.44
N TYR A 32 -4.13 -4.92 -7.19
CA TYR A 32 -3.57 -4.16 -6.08
C TYR A 32 -3.73 -2.65 -6.27
N ARG A 33 -3.45 -2.13 -7.48
CA ARG A 33 -3.64 -0.71 -7.81
C ARG A 33 -5.10 -0.31 -7.72
N GLU A 34 -6.01 -1.12 -8.26
CA GLU A 34 -7.46 -0.88 -8.18
C GLU A 34 -7.90 -0.84 -6.72
N LYS A 35 -7.49 -1.81 -5.90
CA LYS A 35 -7.80 -1.81 -4.46
C LYS A 35 -7.25 -0.59 -3.72
N LEU A 36 -6.04 -0.15 -4.09
CA LEU A 36 -5.45 1.08 -3.56
C LEU A 36 -6.32 2.29 -3.88
N ASN A 37 -6.70 2.46 -5.15
CA ASN A 37 -7.46 3.59 -5.65
C ASN A 37 -8.91 3.62 -5.13
N ASP A 38 -9.58 2.48 -5.12
CA ASP A 38 -11.03 2.42 -4.93
C ASP A 38 -11.42 2.33 -3.44
N GLU A 39 -10.56 1.75 -2.60
CA GLU A 39 -10.91 1.42 -1.22
C GLU A 39 -9.89 1.94 -0.20
N ILE A 40 -8.60 1.66 -0.40
CA ILE A 40 -7.58 1.89 0.64
C ILE A 40 -7.26 3.37 0.79
N VAL A 41 -6.89 4.07 -0.28
CA VAL A 41 -6.51 5.49 -0.24
C VAL A 41 -7.66 6.36 0.25
N PRO A 42 -8.91 6.23 -0.27
CA PRO A 42 -10.05 6.98 0.27
C PRO A 42 -10.28 6.73 1.77
N THR A 43 -10.04 5.51 2.25
CA THR A 43 -10.16 5.20 3.68
C THR A 43 -9.08 5.93 4.50
N ILE A 44 -7.86 6.00 4.01
CA ILE A 44 -6.75 6.75 4.64
C ILE A 44 -7.08 8.25 4.65
N GLU A 45 -7.49 8.82 3.52
CA GLU A 45 -7.88 10.23 3.36
C GLU A 45 -9.02 10.63 4.30
N SER A 46 -9.97 9.73 4.54
CA SER A 46 -11.08 10.01 5.47
C SER A 46 -10.64 10.14 6.94
N ARG A 47 -9.42 9.71 7.27
CA ARG A 47 -8.90 9.66 8.65
C ARG A 47 -7.67 10.53 8.87
N MET A 48 -6.93 10.86 7.82
CA MET A 48 -5.63 11.54 7.87
C MET A 48 -5.42 12.41 6.64
N ASN A 49 -4.66 13.48 6.81
CA ASN A 49 -4.13 14.25 5.69
C ASN A 49 -2.98 13.47 5.03
N LEU A 50 -3.09 13.12 3.75
CA LEU A 50 -2.07 12.36 3.04
C LEU A 50 -0.73 13.09 2.94
N GLU A 51 -0.75 14.42 2.95
CA GLU A 51 0.46 15.26 2.86
C GLU A 51 1.27 15.29 4.17
N GLU A 52 0.70 14.75 5.26
CA GLU A 52 1.29 14.77 6.60
C GLU A 52 1.72 13.37 7.07
N ILE A 53 1.63 12.35 6.21
CA ILE A 53 1.90 10.95 6.58
C ILE A 53 2.92 10.30 5.66
N PHE A 54 3.85 9.56 6.27
CA PHE A 54 4.73 8.69 5.51
C PHE A 54 4.05 7.36 5.19
N TYR A 55 4.00 7.02 3.91
CA TYR A 55 3.57 5.70 3.47
C TYR A 55 4.76 4.74 3.45
N ILE A 56 4.68 3.68 4.25
CA ILE A 56 5.74 2.68 4.37
C ILE A 56 5.22 1.34 3.82
N HIS A 57 5.94 0.75 2.87
CA HIS A 57 5.56 -0.54 2.29
C HIS A 57 6.74 -1.52 2.15
N ASP A 58 6.43 -2.80 2.00
CA ASP A 58 7.41 -3.83 1.68
C ASP A 58 7.60 -3.99 0.16
N GLY A 59 8.79 -4.43 -0.26
CA GLY A 59 9.15 -4.54 -1.68
C GLY A 59 8.56 -5.74 -2.42
N THR A 60 7.37 -6.22 -2.05
CA THR A 60 6.73 -7.42 -2.62
C THR A 60 6.44 -7.21 -4.13
N PRO A 61 6.58 -8.24 -5.01
CA PRO A 61 6.55 -8.06 -6.46
C PRO A 61 5.29 -7.37 -7.02
N ALA A 62 4.11 -7.66 -6.49
CA ALA A 62 2.86 -6.99 -6.88
C ALA A 62 2.90 -5.49 -6.54
N HIS A 63 3.50 -5.15 -5.39
CA HIS A 63 3.67 -3.77 -4.94
C HIS A 63 4.78 -3.04 -5.73
N TYR A 64 5.71 -3.79 -6.33
CA TYR A 64 6.87 -3.26 -7.05
C TYR A 64 6.58 -2.85 -8.51
N ALA A 65 5.40 -3.20 -9.04
CA ALA A 65 5.01 -2.80 -10.38
C ALA A 65 5.13 -1.27 -10.54
N LYS A 66 5.59 -0.83 -11.72
CA LYS A 66 5.83 0.60 -12.00
C LYS A 66 4.54 1.42 -11.83
N SER A 67 3.39 0.87 -12.26
CA SER A 67 2.08 1.50 -12.14
C SER A 67 1.68 1.73 -10.67
N VAL A 68 1.87 0.72 -9.82
CA VAL A 68 1.58 0.82 -8.38
C VAL A 68 2.47 1.84 -7.71
N ARG A 69 3.79 1.80 -7.98
CA ARG A 69 4.74 2.76 -7.38
C ARG A 69 4.48 4.19 -7.82
N HIS A 70 4.16 4.40 -9.10
CA HIS A 70 3.83 5.72 -9.61
C HIS A 70 2.56 6.27 -8.96
N PHE A 71 1.51 5.45 -8.86
CA PHE A 71 0.29 5.81 -8.15
C PHE A 71 0.57 6.22 -6.70
N LEU A 72 1.28 5.37 -5.94
CA LEU A 72 1.61 5.67 -4.54
C LEU A 72 2.48 6.93 -4.40
N HIS A 73 3.39 7.17 -5.33
CA HIS A 73 4.25 8.36 -5.33
C HIS A 73 3.42 9.64 -5.53
N GLU A 74 2.49 9.64 -6.50
CA GLU A 74 1.59 10.76 -6.74
C GLU A 74 0.61 10.98 -5.57
N THR A 75 0.09 9.89 -4.98
CA THR A 75 -0.86 9.95 -3.86
C THR A 75 -0.24 10.49 -2.57
N PHE A 76 0.98 10.09 -2.24
CA PHE A 76 1.64 10.44 -0.96
C PHE A 76 2.74 11.51 -1.12
N LEU A 77 2.73 12.29 -2.19
CA LEU A 77 3.64 13.44 -2.42
C LEU A 77 5.11 13.18 -2.07
N ASP A 78 5.66 12.08 -2.55
CA ASP A 78 7.06 11.68 -2.31
C ASP A 78 7.39 11.36 -0.84
N GLN A 79 6.39 11.15 0.02
CA GLN A 79 6.58 10.71 1.41
C GLN A 79 6.58 9.17 1.54
N GLY A 80 7.03 8.47 0.48
CA GLY A 80 7.15 7.02 0.45
C GLY A 80 8.48 6.51 1.00
N ILE A 81 8.44 5.65 2.02
CA ILE A 81 9.63 4.90 2.50
C ILE A 81 9.54 3.48 1.97
N GLY A 82 10.50 3.09 1.11
CA GLY A 82 10.38 1.82 0.40
C GLY A 82 11.53 1.51 -0.54
N ARG A 83 11.55 0.30 -1.08
CA ARG A 83 12.56 -0.10 -2.08
C ARG A 83 12.34 0.68 -3.38
N ARG A 84 13.27 1.58 -3.73
CA ARG A 84 13.13 2.57 -4.82
C ARG A 84 11.98 3.57 -4.58
N GLY A 85 11.68 3.85 -3.30
CA GLY A 85 10.93 5.02 -2.92
C GLY A 85 11.81 6.28 -2.95
N PRO A 86 11.23 7.46 -2.77
CA PRO A 86 11.97 8.71 -2.58
C PRO A 86 12.87 8.67 -1.34
N ILE A 87 12.48 7.89 -0.31
CA ILE A 87 13.30 7.62 0.88
C ILE A 87 13.61 6.12 0.91
N ASP A 88 14.90 5.79 0.85
CA ASP A 88 15.35 4.41 1.02
C ASP A 88 15.17 3.95 2.47
N TRP A 89 14.98 2.65 2.64
CA TRP A 89 15.00 2.04 3.97
C TRP A 89 16.34 2.34 4.67
N PRO A 90 16.33 2.68 5.97
CA PRO A 90 17.57 2.80 6.74
C PRO A 90 18.40 1.51 6.61
N ALA A 91 19.72 1.69 6.61
CA ALA A 91 20.66 0.58 6.67
C ALA A 91 20.32 -0.29 7.89
N ARG A 92 20.38 -1.61 7.71
CA ARG A 92 20.14 -2.57 8.79
C ARG A 92 21.27 -2.57 9.81
#